data_AF-A0A0G0HRB4-F1
#
_entry.id   AF-A0A0G0HRB4-F1
#
_cell.length_a   1.000
_cell.length_b   1.000
_cell.length_c   1.000
_cell.angle_alpha   90.00
_cell.angle_beta   90.00
_cell.angle_gamma   90.00
#
_symmetry.space_group_name_H-M   'P 1'
#
loop_
_entity.id
_entity.type
_entity.pdbx_description
1 polymer ?
#
loop_
_entity_poly.entity_id
_entity_poly.type
_entity_poly.pdbx_seq_one_letter_code
_entity_poly.pdbx_strand_id
1 'polypeptide(L)'
;MANNDVAVRFNKVSFEYGHDKPILDEVSFSLRRGTKMTLMGQNGAGKSTILNLITGELKAHDGSIFLDDRLKIAYAKQVIPRDQLDLTVKEFFEKCFDEKICEFESAS
;
A
#
# COMPACT_ATOMS: atom_id res chain seq x y z
N MET A 1 -20.44 15.73 12.42
CA MET A 1 -20.06 15.31 11.06
C MET A 1 -18.87 14.36 11.20
N ALA A 2 -19.01 13.09 10.83
CA ALA A 2 -17.95 12.11 11.02
C ALA A 2 -16.77 12.48 10.10
N ASN A 3 -15.62 12.84 10.69
CA ASN A 3 -14.35 12.92 9.97
C ASN A 3 -14.15 11.59 9.25
N ASN A 4 -14.27 11.57 7.92
CA ASN A 4 -14.00 10.37 7.15
C ASN A 4 -12.48 10.21 7.05
N ASP A 5 -11.88 9.73 8.13
CA ASP A 5 -10.43 9.57 8.30
C ASP A 5 -9.87 8.35 7.54
N VAL A 6 -10.61 7.85 6.56
CA VAL A 6 -10.27 6.63 5.82
C VAL A 6 -9.41 7.02 4.63
N ALA A 7 -8.15 6.57 4.62
CA ALA A 7 -7.20 6.82 3.55
C ALA A 7 -7.31 5.81 2.41
N VAL A 8 -7.56 4.54 2.75
CA VAL A 8 -7.69 3.43 1.79
C VAL A 8 -8.86 2.56 2.21
N ARG A 9 -9.71 2.14 1.28
CA ARG A 9 -10.77 1.15 1.54
C ARG A 9 -10.87 0.16 0.39
N PHE A 10 -10.76 -1.12 0.75
CA PHE A 10 -11.07 -2.25 -0.12
C PHE A 10 -12.51 -2.67 0.18
N ASN A 11 -13.32 -2.81 -0.85
CA ASN A 11 -14.69 -3.29 -0.76
C ASN A 11 -14.87 -4.45 -1.74
N LYS A 12 -14.89 -5.67 -1.20
CA LYS A 12 -15.03 -6.95 -1.91
C LYS A 12 -14.08 -7.10 -3.09
N VAL A 13 -12.81 -6.77 -2.89
CA VAL A 13 -11.82 -6.78 -3.96
C VAL A 13 -11.36 -8.19 -4.25
N SER A 14 -11.51 -8.60 -5.51
CA SER A 14 -11.01 -9.88 -6.02
C SER A 14 -9.96 -9.64 -7.11
N PHE A 15 -8.94 -10.50 -7.14
CA PHE A 15 -7.85 -10.42 -8.10
C PHE A 15 -7.22 -11.79 -8.37
N GLU A 16 -6.86 -12.03 -9.63
CA GLU A 16 -6.14 -13.19 -10.11
C GLU A 16 -5.12 -12.78 -11.20
N TYR A 17 -3.96 -13.43 -11.27
CA TYR A 17 -3.00 -13.16 -12.36
C TYR A 17 -3.34 -13.91 -13.66
N GLY A 18 -4.20 -14.92 -13.58
CA GLY A 18 -4.62 -15.80 -14.67
C GLY A 18 -5.80 -16.66 -14.23
N HIS A 19 -6.23 -17.59 -15.08
CA HIS A 19 -7.57 -18.18 -14.97
C HIS A 19 -7.82 -19.21 -13.86
N ASP A 20 -6.81 -19.78 -13.22
CA ASP A 20 -7.00 -21.02 -12.43
C ASP A 20 -6.82 -20.88 -10.92
N LYS A 21 -6.51 -19.68 -10.39
CA LYS A 21 -6.46 -19.49 -8.93
C LYS A 21 -6.64 -18.02 -8.50
N PRO A 22 -7.72 -17.70 -7.77
CA PRO A 22 -7.86 -16.38 -7.16
C PRO A 22 -6.73 -16.16 -6.14
N ILE A 23 -6.06 -15.02 -6.26
CA ILE A 23 -5.05 -14.57 -5.28
C ILE A 23 -5.74 -13.82 -4.14
N LEU A 24 -6.76 -13.03 -4.48
CA LEU A 24 -7.64 -12.33 -3.54
C LEU A 24 -9.09 -12.69 -3.89
N ASP A 25 -9.88 -12.96 -2.85
CA ASP A 25 -11.29 -13.33 -2.96
C ASP A 25 -12.11 -12.47 -1.99
N GLU A 26 -12.94 -11.57 -2.54
CA GLU A 26 -13.81 -10.61 -1.85
C GLU A 26 -13.16 -9.85 -0.66
N VAL A 27 -11.88 -9.50 -0.78
CA VAL A 27 -11.13 -8.87 0.32
C VAL A 27 -11.68 -7.49 0.65
N SER A 28 -12.01 -7.26 1.93
CA SER A 28 -12.60 -6.01 2.42
C SER A 28 -11.89 -5.53 3.69
N PHE A 29 -11.36 -4.30 3.67
CA PHE A 29 -10.73 -3.66 4.82
C PHE A 29 -10.65 -2.15 4.63
N SER A 30 -10.30 -1.41 5.70
CA SER A 30 -10.04 0.03 5.62
C SER A 30 -8.80 0.43 6.42
N LEU A 31 -7.95 1.27 5.84
CA LEU A 31 -6.87 1.95 6.55
C LEU A 31 -7.30 3.37 6.85
N ARG A 32 -7.13 3.77 8.10
CA ARG A 32 -7.35 5.14 8.57
C ARG A 32 -6.04 5.89 8.68
N ARG A 33 -6.08 7.23 8.58
CA ARG A 33 -4.88 8.05 8.78
C ARG A 33 -4.39 7.89 10.23
N GLY A 34 -3.09 8.12 10.44
CA GLY A 34 -2.45 7.94 11.75
C GLY A 34 -2.35 6.49 12.24
N THR A 35 -2.80 5.50 11.45
CA THR A 35 -2.76 4.09 11.85
C THR A 35 -1.56 3.38 11.22
N LYS A 36 -0.88 2.54 12.02
CA LYS A 36 0.09 1.56 11.52
C LYS A 36 -0.62 0.23 11.32
N MET A 37 -0.53 -0.34 10.12
CA MET A 37 -1.11 -1.64 9.79
C MET A 37 -0.01 -2.62 9.40
N THR A 38 -0.14 -3.88 9.82
CA THR A 38 0.76 -4.95 9.40
C THR A 38 -0.03 -6.01 8.64
N LEU A 39 0.45 -6.36 7.46
CA LEU A 39 -0.13 -7.41 6.62
C LEU A 39 0.73 -8.68 6.73
N MET A 40 0.17 -9.75 7.28
CA MET A 40 0.85 -11.02 7.50
C MET A 40 0.19 -12.15 6.72
N GLY A 41 0.96 -13.17 6.36
CA GLY A 41 0.49 -14.33 5.61
C GLY A 41 1.65 -15.08 4.97
N GLN A 42 1.41 -16.32 4.54
CA GLN A 42 2.41 -17.15 3.88
C GLN A 42 2.85 -16.56 2.52
N ASN A 43 3.96 -17.06 1.97
CA ASN A 43 4.36 -16.71 0.60
C ASN A 43 3.26 -17.15 -0.38
N GLY A 44 2.91 -16.27 -1.31
CA GLY A 44 1.78 -16.49 -2.23
C GLY A 44 0.40 -16.10 -1.71
N ALA A 45 0.26 -15.67 -0.44
CA ALA A 45 -1.02 -15.25 0.13
C ALA A 45 -1.54 -13.87 -0.37
N GLY A 46 -0.96 -13.30 -1.43
CA GLY A 46 -1.44 -12.04 -2.01
C GLY A 46 -0.97 -10.74 -1.35
N LYS A 47 0.02 -10.77 -0.44
CA LYS A 47 0.52 -9.56 0.26
C LYS A 47 1.04 -8.49 -0.70
N SER A 48 1.94 -8.87 -1.61
CA SER A 48 2.48 -7.96 -2.63
C SER A 48 1.39 -7.53 -3.61
N THR A 49 0.40 -8.39 -3.88
CA THR A 49 -0.76 -8.05 -4.71
C THR A 49 -1.60 -6.94 -4.08
N ILE A 50 -1.88 -7.00 -2.78
CA ILE A 50 -2.57 -5.92 -2.05
C ILE A 50 -1.79 -4.61 -2.14
N LEU A 51 -0.46 -4.65 -1.94
CA LEU A 51 0.37 -3.44 -2.06
C LEU A 51 0.35 -2.86 -3.48
N ASN A 52 0.45 -3.71 -4.50
CA ASN A 52 0.41 -3.27 -5.90
C ASN A 52 -0.97 -2.73 -6.32
N LEU A 53 -2.05 -3.24 -5.73
CA LEU A 53 -3.40 -2.69 -5.91
C LEU A 53 -3.54 -1.31 -5.24
N ILE A 54 -2.93 -1.11 -4.06
CA ILE A 54 -2.91 0.19 -3.37
C ILE A 54 -2.09 1.22 -4.16
N THR A 55 -0.95 0.83 -4.73
CA THR A 55 -0.09 1.73 -5.52
C THR A 55 -0.61 1.96 -6.94
N GLY A 56 -1.66 1.25 -7.37
CA GLY A 56 -2.22 1.33 -8.72
C GLY A 56 -1.38 0.63 -9.80
N GLU A 57 -0.34 -0.13 -9.43
CA GLU A 57 0.39 -1.00 -10.36
C GLU A 57 -0.49 -2.13 -10.90
N LEU A 58 -1.51 -2.55 -10.14
CA LEU A 58 -2.54 -3.51 -10.55
C LEU A 58 -3.93 -2.88 -10.44
N LYS A 59 -4.87 -3.42 -11.21
CA LYS A 59 -6.30 -3.09 -11.12
C LYS A 59 -7.07 -4.30 -10.60
N ALA A 60 -8.03 -4.05 -9.72
CA ALA A 60 -8.94 -5.08 -9.26
C ALA A 60 -9.77 -5.64 -10.43
N HIS A 61 -10.08 -6.94 -10.38
CA HIS A 61 -10.98 -7.56 -11.36
C HIS A 61 -12.44 -7.37 -10.97
N ASP A 62 -12.74 -7.45 -9.67
CA ASP A 62 -14.04 -7.18 -9.10
C ASP A 62 -13.91 -6.38 -7.79
N GLY A 63 -15.02 -5.79 -7.36
CA GLY A 63 -15.07 -4.91 -6.20
C GLY A 63 -14.55 -3.51 -6.48
N SER A 64 -14.21 -2.78 -5.42
CA SER A 64 -13.72 -1.40 -5.53
C SER A 64 -12.66 -1.07 -4.50
N ILE A 65 -11.69 -0.26 -4.93
CA ILE A 65 -10.68 0.34 -4.07
C ILE A 65 -10.91 1.84 -4.07
N PHE A 66 -11.20 2.38 -2.90
CA PHE A 66 -11.21 3.82 -2.66
C PHE A 66 -9.85 4.24 -2.09
N LEU A 67 -9.26 5.24 -2.73
CA LEU A 67 -8.09 5.96 -2.24
C LEU A 67 -8.52 7.41 -2.03
N ASP A 68 -8.18 8.01 -0.90
CA ASP A 68 -8.43 9.43 -0.66
C ASP A 68 -7.62 10.27 -1.66
N ASP A 69 -8.25 11.25 -2.32
CA ASP A 69 -7.63 12.07 -3.37
C ASP A 69 -6.38 12.85 -2.89
N ARG A 70 -6.24 13.07 -1.58
CA ARG A 70 -5.09 13.76 -0.97
C ARG A 70 -3.99 12.79 -0.54
N LEU A 71 -4.14 11.49 -0.81
CA LEU A 71 -3.18 10.47 -0.44
C LEU A 71 -1.95 10.54 -1.36
N LYS A 72 -0.79 10.78 -0.75
CA LYS A 72 0.51 10.60 -1.40
C LYS A 72 1.12 9.29 -0.88
N ILE A 73 1.52 8.40 -1.78
CA ILE A 73 2.02 7.05 -1.44
C ILE A 73 3.51 6.98 -1.76
N ALA A 74 4.33 6.58 -0.80
CA ALA A 74 5.68 6.13 -1.06
C ALA A 74 5.81 4.66 -0.67
N TYR A 75 6.52 3.89 -1.49
CA TYR A 75 6.56 2.44 -1.40
C TYR A 75 7.98 1.92 -1.61
N ALA A 76 8.47 1.16 -0.63
CA ALA A 76 9.71 0.41 -0.76
C ALA A 76 9.40 -0.99 -1.30
N LYS A 77 9.93 -1.31 -2.48
CA LYS A 77 9.80 -2.65 -3.07
C LYS A 77 10.54 -3.67 -2.22
N GLN A 78 10.13 -4.94 -2.32
CA GLN A 78 10.78 -6.04 -1.61
C GLN A 78 12.29 -6.14 -1.95
N VAL A 79 12.67 -5.75 -3.16
CA VAL A 79 14.06 -5.63 -3.58
C VAL A 79 14.35 -4.15 -3.85
N ILE A 80 15.31 -3.60 -3.12
CA ILE A 80 15.77 -2.22 -3.31
C ILE A 80 16.79 -2.17 -4.46
N PRO A 81 16.65 -1.26 -5.43
CA PRO A 81 17.64 -1.03 -6.48
C PRO A 81 19.04 -0.73 -5.91
N ARG A 82 20.08 -1.21 -6.59
CA ARG A 82 21.47 -1.11 -6.08
C ARG A 82 21.94 0.31 -5.87
N ASP A 83 21.52 1.22 -6.74
CA ASP A 83 21.79 2.66 -6.71
C ASP A 83 21.10 3.40 -5.56
N GLN A 84 20.25 2.70 -4.79
CA GLN A 84 19.51 3.25 -3.65
C GLN A 84 19.92 2.62 -2.31
N LEU A 85 20.86 1.68 -2.31
CA LEU A 85 21.28 0.95 -1.10
C LEU A 85 22.08 1.81 -0.11
N ASP A 86 22.74 2.86 -0.59
CA ASP A 86 23.50 3.77 0.26
C ASP A 86 22.61 4.79 0.99
N LEU A 87 21.31 4.81 0.68
CA LEU A 87 20.35 5.71 1.32
C LEU A 87 19.87 5.10 2.63
N THR A 88 19.77 5.94 3.66
CA THR A 88 18.98 5.60 4.84
C THR A 88 17.50 5.49 4.48
N VAL A 89 16.72 4.78 5.31
CA VAL A 89 15.27 4.67 5.13
C VAL A 89 14.60 6.04 5.02
N LYS A 90 15.07 7.01 5.83
CA LYS A 90 14.61 8.39 5.79
C LYS A 90 14.89 9.03 4.42
N GLU A 91 16.13 9.01 3.96
CA GLU A 91 16.52 9.61 2.67
C GLU A 91 15.81 8.94 1.49
N PHE A 92 15.59 7.62 1.55
CA PHE A 92 14.83 6.88 0.56
C PHE A 92 13.41 7.45 0.41
N PHE A 93 12.69 7.58 1.52
CA PHE A 93 11.30 8.06 1.50
C PHE A 93 11.17 9.57 1.27
N GLU A 94 12.14 10.38 1.72
CA GLU A 94 12.18 11.82 1.43
C GLU A 94 12.29 12.09 -0.07
N LYS A 95 13.03 11.25 -0.81
CA LYS A 95 13.15 11.37 -2.28
C LYS A 95 11.89 10.99 -3.05
N CYS A 96 10.93 10.28 -2.43
CA CYS A 96 9.69 9.89 -3.09
C CYS A 96 8.69 11.05 -3.23
N PHE A 97 8.96 12.20 -2.62
CA PHE A 97 8.04 13.33 -2.60
C PHE A 97 8.75 14.64 -2.97
N ASP A 98 8.10 15.46 -3.80
CA ASP A 98 8.62 16.78 -4.21
C ASP A 98 8.59 17.83 -3.08
N GLU A 99 7.83 17.56 -2.02
CA GLU A 99 7.70 18.39 -0.83
C GLU A 99 8.27 17.65 0.38
N LYS A 100 8.82 18.37 1.36
CA LYS A 100 9.16 17.78 2.66
C LYS A 100 7.88 17.40 3.40
N ILE A 101 7.49 16.13 3.33
CA ILE A 101 6.20 15.66 3.86
C ILE A 101 6.30 15.08 5.28
N CYS A 102 7.48 14.71 5.77
CA CYS A 102 7.61 14.00 7.05
C CYS A 102 8.74 14.50 7.95
N GLU A 103 8.41 14.87 9.18
CA GLU A 103 9.30 14.67 10.32
C GLU A 103 9.19 13.18 10.71
N PHE A 104 10.22 12.39 10.42
CA PHE A 104 10.28 11.03 10.93
C PHE A 104 10.57 11.12 12.44
N GLU A 105 9.56 10.89 13.27
CA GLU A 105 9.81 10.61 14.69
C GLU A 105 10.61 9.31 14.77
N SER A 106 11.83 9.43 15.28
CA SER A 106 12.65 8.30 15.69
C SER A 106 11.85 7.50 16.71
N ALA A 107 11.42 6.29 16.34
CA ALA A 107 10.91 5.35 17.32
C ALA A 107 12.08 5.03 18.27
N SER A 108 11.97 5.50 19.51
CA SER A 108 12.86 5.15 20.62
C SER A 108 12.66 3.71 21.10
#